data_AF-A0A6M2D921-F1
#
_entry.id   AF-A0A6M2D921-F1
#
_cell.length_a   1.000
_cell.length_b   1.000
_cell.length_c   1.000
_cell.angle_alpha   90.00
_cell.angle_beta   90.00
_cell.angle_gamma   90.00
#
_symmetry.space_group_name_H-M   'P 1'
#
loop_
_entity.id
_entity.type
_entity.pdbx_description
1 polymer ?
#
loop_
_entity_poly.entity_id
_entity_poly.type
_entity_poly.pdbx_seq_one_letter_code
_entity_poly.pdbx_strand_id
1 'polypeptide(L)'
;LVLERGVRSTYMSHVYDFYKPDLLSEYPRVDGKLSVECYSRALDKCYAGFCKKARAVRADEHHDRPVTLDDLDAMLFHAPYGKLVQKSLARLVLNDFLRDSTSPKYASLAGFSSVHLEDSVFDRDVEKAFMKFSQQMFEDKTKPSLLVSNQVGNMYTPSLYSCLASYLASFPVSQLAGKRIGMFSYGSGLAATLFSLCVTNNLGPDSALHELRASLVDLRARLAQRRKVAPEEFALIMKLREETHHQAPYTPVGSLEDLFPGTWYLASVDSMHRRHYQRLPLATANGKAPVATTLKEVNNSEVTTNGQAIAHET
;
A
#
# COMPACT_ATOMS: atom_id res chain seq x y z
N LEU A 1 -13.57 0.42 9.51
CA LEU A 1 -12.76 -0.80 9.26
C LEU A 1 -12.22 -1.27 10.60
N VAL A 2 -12.30 -2.57 10.91
CA VAL A 2 -11.87 -3.11 12.19
C VAL A 2 -10.71 -4.08 11.97
N LEU A 3 -9.59 -3.89 12.66
CA LEU A 3 -8.49 -4.85 12.65
C LEU A 3 -8.93 -6.14 13.36
N GLU A 4 -8.78 -7.28 12.70
CA GLU A 4 -9.09 -8.56 13.33
C GLU A 4 -8.07 -8.87 14.43
N ARG A 5 -8.59 -9.08 15.64
CA ARG A 5 -7.78 -9.33 16.84
C ARG A 5 -7.20 -10.74 16.78
N GLY A 6 -5.93 -10.90 17.16
CA GLY A 6 -5.25 -12.20 17.15
C GLY A 6 -4.82 -12.71 15.77
N VAL A 7 -5.29 -12.12 14.67
CA VAL A 7 -5.02 -12.58 13.30
C VAL A 7 -3.98 -11.69 12.59
N ARG A 8 -2.76 -11.66 13.16
CA ARG A 8 -1.60 -10.97 12.59
C ARG A 8 -0.38 -11.87 12.61
N SER A 9 0.31 -12.00 11.48
CA SER A 9 1.50 -12.85 11.34
C SER A 9 2.65 -12.04 10.77
N THR A 10 3.77 -12.03 11.49
CA THR A 10 4.93 -11.18 11.20
C THR A 10 6.14 -12.05 10.97
N TYR A 11 6.94 -11.69 9.97
CA TYR A 11 8.22 -12.29 9.68
C TYR A 11 9.25 -11.17 9.52
N MET A 12 10.39 -11.32 10.19
CA MET A 12 11.53 -10.42 10.08
C MET A 12 12.77 -11.28 9.88
N SER A 13 13.71 -10.79 9.10
CA SER A 13 14.99 -11.46 8.85
C SER A 13 16.03 -10.43 8.51
N HIS A 14 17.27 -10.65 8.92
CA HIS A 14 18.39 -9.84 8.44
C HIS A 14 18.73 -10.23 7.00
N VAL A 15 18.59 -9.30 6.05
CA VAL A 15 18.94 -9.45 4.62
C VAL A 15 19.39 -8.12 4.02
N TYR A 16 20.01 -8.17 2.84
CA TYR A 16 20.47 -6.99 2.09
C TYR A 16 19.84 -6.92 0.69
N ASP A 17 18.54 -7.17 0.61
CA ASP A 17 17.79 -7.14 -0.65
C ASP A 17 17.61 -5.72 -1.20
N PHE A 18 17.27 -4.77 -0.32
CA PHE A 18 17.22 -3.34 -0.61
C PHE A 18 17.51 -2.56 0.67
N TYR A 19 18.42 -1.60 0.60
CA TYR A 19 18.84 -0.78 1.74
C TYR A 19 19.46 0.55 1.28
N LYS A 20 19.59 1.52 2.19
CA LYS A 20 20.13 2.86 1.91
C LYS A 20 21.39 3.12 2.75
N PRO A 21 22.54 2.53 2.39
CA PRO A 21 23.76 2.65 3.19
C PRO A 21 24.53 3.94 2.94
N ASP A 22 24.35 4.55 1.76
CA ASP A 22 25.03 5.76 1.36
C ASP A 22 24.23 6.97 1.84
N LEU A 23 24.74 7.64 2.88
CA LEU A 23 24.07 8.81 3.45
C LEU A 23 24.21 10.06 2.57
N LEU A 24 25.06 10.01 1.54
CA LEU A 24 25.21 11.08 0.55
C LEU A 24 24.25 10.93 -0.63
N SER A 25 23.49 9.85 -0.72
CA SER A 25 22.57 9.61 -1.83
C SER A 25 21.17 9.24 -1.33
N GLU A 26 20.15 9.73 -2.04
CA GLU A 26 18.79 9.26 -1.80
C GLU A 26 18.56 7.83 -2.37
N TYR A 27 19.37 7.44 -3.36
CA TYR A 27 19.18 6.21 -4.10
C TYR A 27 19.57 4.99 -3.26
N PRO A 28 18.74 3.94 -3.28
CA PRO A 28 19.01 2.71 -2.56
C PRO A 28 20.03 1.83 -3.31
N ARG A 29 20.71 0.97 -2.56
CA ARG A 29 21.31 -0.25 -3.13
C ARG A 29 20.23 -1.31 -3.22
N VAL A 30 20.09 -1.92 -4.39
CA VAL A 30 19.03 -2.90 -4.66
C VAL A 30 19.63 -4.12 -5.34
N ASP A 31 19.50 -5.28 -4.72
CA ASP A 31 19.61 -6.57 -5.39
C ASP A 31 18.19 -6.98 -5.82
N GLY A 32 17.87 -6.74 -7.10
CA GLY A 32 16.52 -6.94 -7.62
C GLY A 32 16.06 -8.40 -7.56
N LYS A 33 16.97 -9.36 -7.76
CA LYS A 33 16.64 -10.78 -7.68
C LYS A 33 16.37 -11.17 -6.23
N LEU A 34 17.28 -10.82 -5.33
CA LEU A 34 17.14 -11.09 -3.90
C LEU A 34 15.90 -10.40 -3.30
N SER A 35 15.52 -9.22 -3.79
CA SER A 35 14.29 -8.51 -3.39
C SER A 35 13.03 -9.32 -3.70
N VAL A 36 12.96 -9.96 -4.85
CA VAL A 36 11.82 -10.81 -5.22
C VAL A 36 11.79 -12.10 -4.40
N GLU A 37 12.96 -12.71 -4.13
CA GLU A 37 13.09 -13.86 -3.23
C GLU A 37 12.63 -13.52 -1.81
N CYS A 38 13.12 -12.41 -1.25
CA CYS A 38 12.81 -11.96 0.10
C CYS A 38 11.33 -11.62 0.25
N TYR A 39 10.74 -10.91 -0.72
CA TYR A 39 9.31 -10.62 -0.75
C TYR A 39 8.47 -11.92 -0.75
N SER A 40 8.80 -12.87 -1.62
CA SER A 40 8.05 -14.13 -1.76
C SER A 40 8.17 -15.00 -0.51
N ARG A 41 9.39 -15.15 0.04
CA ARG A 41 9.63 -15.88 1.29
C ARG A 41 8.89 -15.24 2.47
N ALA A 42 8.92 -13.91 2.56
CA ALA A 42 8.20 -13.20 3.62
C ALA A 42 6.69 -13.40 3.50
N LEU A 43 6.15 -13.42 2.28
CA LEU A 43 4.74 -13.71 2.01
C LEU A 43 4.38 -15.12 2.46
N ASP A 44 5.17 -16.14 2.10
CA ASP A 44 4.93 -17.53 2.50
C ASP A 44 4.92 -17.68 4.03
N LYS A 45 5.93 -17.14 4.72
CA LYS A 45 6.04 -17.22 6.19
C LYS A 45 4.90 -16.46 6.88
N CYS A 46 4.58 -15.26 6.41
CA CYS A 46 3.47 -14.49 6.98
C CYS A 46 2.13 -15.20 6.75
N TYR A 47 1.88 -15.73 5.55
CA TYR A 47 0.64 -16.41 5.22
C TYR A 47 0.45 -17.71 6.02
N ALA A 48 1.50 -18.53 6.16
CA ALA A 48 1.45 -19.73 7.00
C ALA A 48 1.05 -19.40 8.45
N GLY A 49 1.70 -18.39 9.06
CA GLY A 49 1.36 -17.96 10.41
C GLY A 49 -0.02 -17.28 10.51
N PHE A 50 -0.47 -16.60 9.45
CA PHE A 50 -1.81 -16.01 9.37
C PHE A 50 -2.87 -17.10 9.37
N CYS A 51 -2.76 -18.10 8.50
CA CYS A 51 -3.71 -19.21 8.44
C CYS A 51 -3.80 -19.96 9.77
N LYS A 52 -2.66 -20.21 10.43
CA LYS A 52 -2.61 -20.83 11.77
C LYS A 52 -3.39 -20.00 12.80
N LYS A 53 -3.15 -18.68 12.85
CA LYS A 53 -3.80 -17.78 13.81
C LYS A 53 -5.27 -17.57 13.50
N ALA A 54 -5.63 -17.40 12.24
CA ALA A 54 -7.00 -17.28 11.78
C ALA A 54 -7.82 -18.52 12.15
N ARG A 55 -7.28 -19.73 11.90
CA ARG A 55 -7.93 -20.99 12.30
C ARG A 55 -8.18 -21.04 13.82
N ALA A 56 -7.21 -20.63 14.62
CA ALA A 56 -7.35 -20.63 16.08
C ALA A 56 -8.40 -19.61 16.58
N VAL A 57 -8.44 -18.41 16.00
CA VAL A 57 -9.41 -17.36 16.38
C VAL A 57 -10.82 -17.66 15.88
N ARG A 58 -10.94 -18.37 14.75
CA ARG A 58 -12.20 -18.66 14.06
C ARG A 58 -12.51 -20.16 14.05
N ALA A 59 -12.19 -20.86 15.15
CA ALA A 59 -12.36 -22.31 15.24
C ALA A 59 -13.82 -22.73 14.95
N ASP A 60 -14.77 -21.95 15.46
CA ASP A 60 -16.20 -22.19 15.28
C ASP A 60 -16.68 -21.97 13.83
N GLU A 61 -16.02 -21.10 13.05
CA GLU A 61 -16.38 -20.83 11.64
C GLU A 61 -15.85 -21.93 10.69
N HIS A 62 -14.78 -22.62 11.08
CA HIS A 62 -14.00 -23.44 10.16
C HIS A 62 -14.10 -24.95 10.39
N HIS A 63 -14.68 -25.43 11.50
CA HIS A 63 -14.84 -26.87 11.77
C HIS A 63 -13.59 -27.70 11.43
N ASP A 64 -12.42 -27.23 11.89
CA ASP A 64 -11.11 -27.82 11.62
C ASP A 64 -10.57 -27.81 10.18
N ARG A 65 -11.27 -27.21 9.21
CA ARG A 65 -10.74 -27.03 7.86
C ARG A 65 -9.61 -25.98 7.82
N PRO A 66 -8.65 -26.09 6.89
CA PRO A 66 -7.63 -25.06 6.69
C PRO A 66 -8.24 -23.70 6.28
N VAL A 67 -7.63 -22.61 6.77
CA VAL A 67 -7.91 -21.26 6.27
C VAL A 67 -7.15 -21.05 4.95
N THR A 68 -7.87 -20.65 3.91
CA THR A 68 -7.35 -20.44 2.55
C THR A 68 -7.71 -19.04 2.02
N LEU A 69 -7.33 -18.72 0.79
CA LEU A 69 -7.77 -17.50 0.11
C LEU A 69 -9.29 -17.41 -0.08
N ASP A 70 -10.02 -18.52 -0.01
CA ASP A 70 -11.48 -18.52 -0.12
C ASP A 70 -12.13 -17.86 1.11
N ASP A 71 -11.43 -17.83 2.25
CA ASP A 71 -11.88 -17.20 3.50
C ASP A 71 -11.70 -15.68 3.53
N LEU A 72 -11.11 -15.11 2.48
CA LEU A 72 -10.87 -13.67 2.33
C LEU A 72 -11.67 -13.15 1.14
N ASP A 73 -12.47 -12.11 1.35
CA ASP A 73 -13.18 -11.42 0.26
C ASP A 73 -12.24 -10.64 -0.65
N ALA A 74 -11.11 -10.18 -0.09
CA ALA A 74 -10.08 -9.46 -0.81
C ALA A 74 -8.70 -9.75 -0.24
N MET A 75 -7.68 -9.62 -1.08
CA MET A 75 -6.28 -9.74 -0.68
C MET A 75 -5.48 -8.61 -1.31
N LEU A 76 -4.96 -7.72 -0.46
CA LEU A 76 -4.17 -6.56 -0.85
C LEU A 76 -2.72 -6.73 -0.43
N PHE A 77 -1.85 -6.10 -1.19
CA PHE A 77 -0.41 -6.24 -1.06
C PHE A 77 0.24 -4.86 -1.09
N HIS A 78 1.39 -4.75 -0.43
CA HIS A 78 2.38 -3.75 -0.81
C HIS A 78 2.67 -3.91 -2.32
N ALA A 79 2.55 -2.83 -3.09
CA ALA A 79 2.61 -2.87 -4.54
C ALA A 79 3.80 -2.05 -5.07
N PRO A 80 5.00 -2.64 -5.19
CA PRO A 80 6.11 -2.03 -5.91
C PRO A 80 5.77 -1.83 -7.40
N TYR A 81 5.09 -2.81 -7.99
CA TYR A 81 4.55 -2.77 -9.35
C TYR A 81 3.48 -3.86 -9.53
N GLY A 82 2.53 -3.65 -10.44
CA GLY A 82 1.34 -4.49 -10.58
C GLY A 82 1.62 -5.97 -10.88
N LYS A 83 2.68 -6.27 -11.66
CA LYS A 83 3.03 -7.67 -11.99
C LYS A 83 3.45 -8.48 -10.76
N LEU A 84 4.18 -7.88 -9.81
CA LEU A 84 4.55 -8.58 -8.56
C LEU A 84 3.32 -8.92 -7.73
N VAL A 85 2.34 -8.02 -7.68
CA VAL A 85 1.08 -8.27 -6.94
C VAL A 85 0.31 -9.44 -7.54
N GLN A 86 0.23 -9.53 -8.87
CA GLN A 86 -0.41 -10.67 -9.54
C GLN A 86 0.30 -11.99 -9.21
N LYS A 87 1.65 -12.00 -9.24
CA LYS A 87 2.45 -13.17 -8.83
C LYS A 87 2.27 -13.53 -7.36
N SER A 88 2.10 -12.52 -6.50
CA SER A 88 1.90 -12.70 -5.06
C SER A 88 0.61 -13.45 -4.74
N LEU A 89 -0.50 -13.12 -5.42
CA LEU A 89 -1.74 -13.88 -5.24
C LEU A 89 -1.61 -15.32 -5.75
N ALA A 90 -0.98 -15.51 -6.91
CA ALA A 90 -0.68 -16.85 -7.44
C ALA A 90 0.19 -17.67 -6.46
N ARG A 91 1.14 -17.03 -5.80
CA ARG A 91 1.99 -17.63 -4.76
C ARG A 91 1.19 -18.07 -3.54
N LEU A 92 0.17 -17.30 -3.14
CA LEU A 92 -0.73 -17.71 -2.06
C LEU A 92 -1.60 -18.91 -2.46
N VAL A 93 -2.01 -19.01 -3.73
CA VAL A 93 -2.68 -20.22 -4.25
C VAL A 93 -1.74 -21.43 -4.22
N LEU A 94 -0.45 -21.26 -4.54
CA LEU A 94 0.55 -22.32 -4.37
C LEU A 94 0.65 -22.78 -2.91
N ASN A 95 0.64 -21.84 -1.96
CA ASN A 95 0.63 -22.19 -0.54
C ASN A 95 -0.64 -22.97 -0.14
N ASP A 96 -1.81 -22.58 -0.64
CA ASP A 96 -3.06 -23.32 -0.39
C ASP A 96 -3.00 -24.73 -0.99
N PHE A 97 -2.57 -24.84 -2.26
CA PHE A 97 -2.41 -26.10 -2.96
C PHE A 97 -1.44 -27.06 -2.24
N LEU A 98 -0.26 -26.60 -1.82
CA LEU A 98 0.72 -27.48 -1.16
C LEU A 98 0.24 -27.98 0.22
N ARG A 99 -0.77 -27.34 0.83
CA ARG A 99 -1.38 -27.80 2.08
C ARG A 99 -2.52 -28.80 1.87
N ASP A 100 -3.12 -28.83 0.67
CA ASP A 100 -4.20 -29.74 0.30
C ASP A 100 -4.15 -30.05 -1.21
N SER A 101 -3.07 -30.69 -1.64
CA SER A 101 -2.81 -30.92 -3.07
C SER A 101 -3.74 -31.97 -3.68
N THR A 102 -4.41 -32.75 -2.83
CA THR A 102 -5.40 -33.77 -3.20
C THR A 102 -6.80 -33.22 -3.42
N SER A 103 -7.04 -31.94 -3.07
CA SER A 103 -8.34 -31.30 -3.27
C SER A 103 -8.76 -31.35 -4.75
N PRO A 104 -10.02 -31.73 -5.06
CA PRO A 104 -10.55 -31.66 -6.43
C PRO A 104 -10.44 -30.26 -7.05
N LYS A 105 -10.41 -29.20 -6.23
CA LYS A 105 -10.20 -27.80 -6.65
C LYS A 105 -8.90 -27.63 -7.45
N TYR A 106 -7.86 -28.40 -7.13
CA TYR A 106 -6.53 -28.27 -7.70
C TYR A 106 -6.16 -29.39 -8.67
N ALA A 107 -7.15 -30.13 -9.21
CA ALA A 107 -6.89 -31.25 -10.12
C ALA A 107 -5.99 -30.87 -11.32
N SER A 108 -6.14 -29.65 -11.85
CA SER A 108 -5.31 -29.14 -12.96
C SER A 108 -3.87 -28.77 -12.57
N LEU A 109 -3.56 -28.76 -11.27
CA LEU A 109 -2.25 -28.42 -10.70
C LEU A 109 -1.55 -29.64 -10.07
N ALA A 110 -2.15 -30.83 -10.13
CA ALA A 110 -1.65 -32.03 -9.45
C ALA A 110 -0.17 -32.36 -9.75
N GLY A 111 0.31 -32.04 -10.95
CA GLY A 111 1.71 -32.23 -11.35
C GLY A 111 2.74 -31.39 -10.58
N PHE A 112 2.31 -30.44 -9.75
CA PHE A 112 3.19 -29.57 -8.95
C PHE A 112 3.24 -29.97 -7.47
N SER A 113 2.67 -31.10 -7.06
CA SER A 113 2.54 -31.47 -5.63
C SER A 113 3.88 -31.69 -4.91
N SER A 114 4.97 -31.93 -5.65
CA SER A 114 6.32 -32.08 -5.10
C SER A 114 7.13 -30.78 -5.07
N VAL A 115 6.55 -29.66 -5.48
CA VAL A 115 7.24 -28.36 -5.50
C VAL A 115 7.53 -27.86 -4.09
N HIS A 116 8.77 -27.44 -3.85
CA HIS A 116 9.14 -26.71 -2.64
C HIS A 116 8.99 -25.20 -2.85
N LEU A 117 8.50 -24.50 -1.81
CA LEU A 117 8.30 -23.06 -1.88
C LEU A 117 9.65 -22.34 -2.13
N GLU A 118 10.70 -22.67 -1.39
CA GLU A 118 12.00 -21.99 -1.53
C GLU A 118 12.55 -22.03 -2.96
N ASP A 119 12.42 -23.17 -3.65
CA ASP A 119 13.00 -23.40 -4.98
C ASP A 119 12.14 -22.85 -6.13
N SER A 120 10.87 -22.54 -5.89
CA SER A 120 9.90 -22.21 -6.93
C SER A 120 9.71 -20.73 -7.22
N VAL A 121 10.44 -19.83 -6.53
CA VAL A 121 10.28 -18.38 -6.70
C VAL A 121 10.47 -17.92 -8.15
N PHE A 122 11.41 -18.54 -8.87
CA PHE A 122 11.69 -18.23 -10.28
C PHE A 122 11.36 -19.37 -11.24
N ASP A 123 10.66 -20.40 -10.76
CA ASP A 123 10.19 -21.46 -11.63
C ASP A 123 9.07 -20.92 -12.53
N ARG A 124 9.35 -20.88 -13.84
CA ARG A 124 8.45 -20.30 -14.83
C ARG A 124 7.21 -21.16 -15.08
N ASP A 125 7.33 -22.47 -14.90
CA ASP A 125 6.21 -23.41 -15.11
C ASP A 125 5.24 -23.32 -13.93
N VAL A 126 5.78 -23.26 -12.70
CA VAL A 126 4.99 -22.95 -11.50
C VAL A 126 4.34 -21.58 -11.63
N GLU A 127 5.11 -20.53 -11.96
CA GLU A 127 4.54 -19.18 -12.12
C GLU A 127 3.39 -19.18 -13.13
N LYS A 128 3.59 -19.74 -14.32
CA LYS A 128 2.59 -19.74 -15.39
C LYS A 128 1.34 -20.53 -15.00
N ALA A 129 1.50 -21.71 -14.40
CA ALA A 129 0.39 -22.56 -14.01
C ALA A 129 -0.46 -21.89 -12.92
N PHE A 130 0.16 -21.38 -11.86
CA PHE A 130 -0.55 -20.78 -10.74
C PHE A 130 -1.13 -19.41 -11.08
N MET A 131 -0.45 -18.60 -11.91
CA MET A 131 -1.03 -17.34 -12.40
C MET A 131 -2.26 -17.58 -13.28
N LYS A 132 -2.24 -18.60 -14.14
CA LYS A 132 -3.39 -18.97 -14.96
C LYS A 132 -4.54 -19.45 -14.08
N PHE A 133 -4.26 -20.33 -13.13
CA PHE A 133 -5.27 -20.86 -12.21
C PHE A 133 -5.90 -19.75 -11.35
N SER A 134 -5.07 -18.83 -10.83
CA SER A 134 -5.52 -17.76 -9.94
C SER A 134 -6.09 -16.54 -10.67
N GLN A 135 -6.28 -16.59 -11.99
CA GLN A 135 -6.60 -15.39 -12.77
C GLN A 135 -7.93 -14.77 -12.36
N GLN A 136 -9.01 -15.55 -12.30
CA GLN A 136 -10.32 -15.03 -11.88
C GLN A 136 -10.27 -14.52 -10.43
N MET A 137 -9.60 -15.27 -9.54
CA MET A 137 -9.41 -14.86 -8.16
C MET A 137 -8.66 -13.52 -8.05
N PHE A 138 -7.68 -13.27 -8.92
CA PHE A 138 -6.98 -11.99 -9.00
C PHE A 138 -7.89 -10.85 -9.44
N GLU A 139 -8.67 -11.08 -10.49
CA GLU A 139 -9.65 -10.12 -11.00
C GLU A 139 -10.65 -9.70 -9.91
N ASP A 140 -11.10 -10.66 -9.10
CA ASP A 140 -12.14 -10.42 -8.09
C ASP A 140 -11.58 -9.87 -6.77
N LYS A 141 -10.51 -10.48 -6.23
CA LYS A 141 -10.04 -10.22 -4.86
C LYS A 141 -8.92 -9.18 -4.76
N THR A 142 -8.22 -8.88 -5.85
CA THR A 142 -6.97 -8.09 -5.78
C THR A 142 -6.90 -6.95 -6.79
N LYS A 143 -7.28 -7.15 -8.05
CA LYS A 143 -7.21 -6.12 -9.10
C LYS A 143 -7.94 -4.81 -8.76
N PRO A 144 -9.11 -4.81 -8.08
CA PRO A 144 -9.77 -3.57 -7.67
C PRO A 144 -8.91 -2.68 -6.76
N SER A 145 -7.90 -3.25 -6.11
CA SER A 145 -6.95 -2.51 -5.27
C SER A 145 -5.82 -1.82 -6.04
N LEU A 146 -5.70 -2.02 -7.35
CA LEU A 146 -4.49 -1.60 -8.10
C LEU A 146 -4.63 -0.26 -8.85
N LEU A 147 -5.73 0.46 -8.71
CA LEU A 147 -5.95 1.73 -9.42
C LEU A 147 -4.82 2.73 -9.16
N VAL A 148 -4.57 3.07 -7.89
CA VAL A 148 -3.57 4.09 -7.55
C VAL A 148 -2.16 3.59 -7.84
N SER A 149 -1.82 2.34 -7.51
CA SER A 149 -0.49 1.79 -7.77
C SER A 149 -0.15 1.79 -9.27
N ASN A 150 -1.11 1.48 -10.14
CA ASN A 150 -0.90 1.50 -11.59
C ASN A 150 -0.78 2.91 -12.16
N GLN A 151 -1.40 3.90 -11.51
CA GLN A 151 -1.45 5.28 -11.98
C GLN A 151 -0.34 6.17 -11.39
N VAL A 152 0.21 5.80 -10.22
CA VAL A 152 1.18 6.60 -9.45
C VAL A 152 2.54 5.90 -9.31
N GLY A 153 2.58 4.57 -9.33
CA GLY A 153 3.80 3.79 -9.09
C GLY A 153 4.04 3.48 -7.60
N ASN A 154 5.26 3.06 -7.28
CA ASN A 154 5.61 2.66 -5.91
C ASN A 154 5.71 3.87 -4.98
N MET A 155 4.84 3.91 -3.98
CA MET A 155 4.84 4.96 -2.95
C MET A 155 5.50 4.52 -1.63
N TYR A 156 6.22 3.38 -1.60
CA TYR A 156 6.82 2.81 -0.39
C TYR A 156 5.77 2.54 0.70
N THR A 157 5.90 3.13 1.90
CA THR A 157 5.08 2.84 3.08
C THR A 157 3.57 3.02 2.84
N PRO A 158 3.07 4.09 2.19
CA PRO A 158 1.64 4.21 1.86
C PRO A 158 1.14 3.28 0.74
N SER A 159 2.01 2.52 0.05
CA SER A 159 1.60 1.70 -1.11
C SER A 159 0.45 0.75 -0.79
N LEU A 160 0.55 -0.05 0.28
CA LEU A 160 -0.54 -0.96 0.70
C LEU A 160 -1.84 -0.21 1.03
N TYR A 161 -1.73 0.95 1.68
CA TYR A 161 -2.90 1.75 2.08
C TYR A 161 -3.54 2.48 0.90
N SER A 162 -2.76 2.81 -0.13
CA SER A 162 -3.29 3.29 -1.40
C SER A 162 -4.04 2.20 -2.16
N CYS A 163 -3.61 0.94 -2.01
CA CYS A 163 -4.34 -0.19 -2.53
C CYS A 163 -5.67 -0.38 -1.78
N LEU A 164 -5.67 -0.20 -0.46
CA LEU A 164 -6.91 -0.18 0.34
C LEU A 164 -7.86 0.93 -0.10
N ALA A 165 -7.36 2.15 -0.31
CA ALA A 165 -8.15 3.26 -0.83
C ALA A 165 -8.75 2.94 -2.22
N SER A 166 -7.95 2.35 -3.12
CA SER A 166 -8.39 1.91 -4.44
C SER A 166 -9.50 0.86 -4.37
N TYR A 167 -9.35 -0.12 -3.47
CA TYR A 167 -10.33 -1.17 -3.26
C TYR A 167 -11.66 -0.61 -2.75
N LEU A 168 -11.63 0.22 -1.71
CA LEU A 168 -12.82 0.87 -1.15
C LEU A 168 -13.51 1.78 -2.18
N ALA A 169 -12.75 2.51 -3.00
CA ALA A 169 -13.30 3.35 -4.06
C ALA A 169 -13.92 2.56 -5.22
N SER A 170 -13.61 1.27 -5.36
CA SER A 170 -14.08 0.44 -6.45
C SER A 170 -15.47 -0.14 -6.24
N PHE A 171 -16.00 -0.10 -5.01
CA PHE A 171 -17.25 -0.75 -4.66
C PHE A 171 -18.22 0.20 -3.94
N PRO A 172 -19.55 0.02 -4.13
CA PRO A 172 -20.55 0.63 -3.27
C PRO A 172 -20.50 0.04 -1.85
N VAL A 173 -21.03 0.77 -0.87
CA VAL A 173 -21.06 0.35 0.54
C VAL A 173 -21.73 -1.01 0.74
N SER A 174 -22.81 -1.30 -0.02
CA SER A 174 -23.51 -2.58 0.00
C SER A 174 -22.65 -3.78 -0.39
N GLN A 175 -21.62 -3.57 -1.23
CA GLN A 175 -20.67 -4.61 -1.62
C GLN A 175 -19.43 -4.64 -0.73
N LEU A 176 -19.24 -3.67 0.17
CA LEU A 176 -18.12 -3.65 1.11
C LEU A 176 -18.49 -4.23 2.47
N ALA A 177 -19.73 -4.05 2.91
CA ALA A 177 -20.17 -4.45 4.25
C ALA A 177 -19.89 -5.93 4.54
N GLY A 178 -19.38 -6.19 5.74
CA GLY A 178 -19.07 -7.55 6.21
C GLY A 178 -17.82 -8.19 5.59
N LYS A 179 -17.22 -7.57 4.57
CA LYS A 179 -16.07 -8.16 3.88
C LYS A 179 -14.85 -8.31 4.77
N ARG A 180 -14.13 -9.40 4.56
CA ARG A 180 -12.85 -9.69 5.18
C ARG A 180 -11.71 -9.45 4.19
N ILE A 181 -10.80 -8.57 4.57
CA ILE A 181 -9.76 -8.04 3.70
C ILE A 181 -8.40 -8.45 4.25
N GLY A 182 -7.67 -9.31 3.54
CA GLY A 182 -6.28 -9.63 3.81
C GLY A 182 -5.34 -8.49 3.38
N MET A 183 -4.34 -8.20 4.20
CA MET A 183 -3.42 -7.07 4.03
C MET A 183 -1.98 -7.57 4.23
N PHE A 184 -1.19 -7.64 3.16
CA PHE A 184 0.24 -7.97 3.23
C PHE A 184 1.11 -6.73 3.10
N SER A 185 1.80 -6.38 4.19
CA SER A 185 2.78 -5.29 4.23
C SER A 185 4.20 -5.87 4.18
N TYR A 186 5.06 -5.24 3.38
CA TYR A 186 6.46 -5.64 3.22
C TYR A 186 7.36 -4.40 3.22
N GLY A 187 8.51 -4.51 3.90
CA GLY A 187 9.64 -3.61 3.77
C GLY A 187 10.94 -4.40 3.74
N SER A 188 11.83 -4.06 2.80
CA SER A 188 13.14 -4.70 2.65
C SER A 188 14.06 -4.50 3.84
N GLY A 189 15.04 -5.39 4.01
CA GLY A 189 15.96 -5.44 5.15
C GLY A 189 15.83 -6.63 6.12
N LEU A 190 14.72 -7.35 6.30
CA LEU A 190 13.32 -7.15 5.93
C LEU A 190 12.42 -7.26 7.17
N ALA A 191 11.25 -6.62 7.09
CA ALA A 191 10.13 -6.82 7.99
C ALA A 191 8.82 -6.89 7.19
N ALA A 192 8.01 -7.90 7.46
CA ALA A 192 6.75 -8.12 6.78
C ALA A 192 5.66 -8.55 7.75
N THR A 193 4.41 -8.23 7.44
CA THR A 193 3.24 -8.67 8.21
C THR A 193 2.05 -8.91 7.31
N LEU A 194 1.39 -10.05 7.48
CA LEU A 194 0.06 -10.31 6.94
C LEU A 194 -0.96 -10.22 8.08
N PHE A 195 -1.95 -9.35 7.90
CA PHE A 195 -3.05 -9.14 8.84
C PHE A 195 -4.37 -9.03 8.09
N SER A 196 -5.49 -8.90 8.81
CA SER A 196 -6.81 -8.76 8.20
C SER A 196 -7.63 -7.63 8.81
N LEU A 197 -8.52 -7.08 7.99
CA LEU A 197 -9.54 -6.11 8.35
C LEU A 197 -10.92 -6.70 8.09
N CYS A 198 -11.85 -6.49 9.01
CA CYS A 198 -13.28 -6.69 8.76
C CYS A 198 -13.94 -5.34 8.48
N VAL A 199 -14.74 -5.28 7.43
CA VAL A 199 -15.62 -4.14 7.15
C VAL A 199 -16.88 -4.28 8.01
N THR A 200 -17.35 -3.17 8.58
CA THR A 200 -18.58 -3.16 9.38
C THR A 200 -19.80 -3.57 8.55
N ASN A 201 -20.78 -4.21 9.17
CA ASN A 201 -22.10 -4.49 8.58
C ASN A 201 -23.05 -3.28 8.65
N ASN A 202 -22.65 -2.17 9.26
CA ASN A 202 -23.49 -0.99 9.38
C ASN A 202 -23.63 -0.25 8.04
N LEU A 203 -24.75 -0.48 7.38
CA LEU A 203 -25.16 0.12 6.11
C LEU A 203 -25.98 1.41 6.27
N GLY A 204 -26.14 1.96 7.48
CA GLY A 204 -26.85 3.23 7.67
C GLY A 204 -26.24 4.35 6.82
N PRO A 205 -27.04 5.28 6.27
CA PRO A 205 -26.54 6.36 5.40
C PRO A 205 -25.54 7.29 6.12
N ASP A 206 -25.68 7.44 7.44
CA ASP A 206 -24.76 8.21 8.30
C ASP A 206 -23.66 7.33 8.93
N SER A 207 -23.45 6.11 8.42
CA SER A 207 -22.43 5.22 8.97
C SER A 207 -21.01 5.67 8.58
N ALA A 208 -20.04 5.37 9.44
CA ALA A 208 -18.63 5.61 9.16
C ALA A 208 -18.13 4.93 7.87
N LEU A 209 -18.81 3.87 7.39
CA LEU A 209 -18.49 3.22 6.12
C LEU A 209 -18.95 4.07 4.93
N HIS A 210 -20.14 4.68 5.01
CA HIS A 210 -20.60 5.64 4.01
C HIS A 210 -19.69 6.85 3.95
N GLU A 211 -19.34 7.45 5.10
CA GLU A 211 -18.41 8.60 5.15
C GLU A 211 -17.04 8.25 4.54
N LEU A 212 -16.47 7.10 4.93
CA LEU A 212 -15.17 6.65 4.42
C LEU A 212 -15.22 6.43 2.90
N ARG A 213 -16.25 5.75 2.38
CA ARG A 213 -16.40 5.55 0.93
C ARG A 213 -16.62 6.87 0.21
N ALA A 214 -17.45 7.76 0.76
CA ALA A 214 -17.72 9.08 0.21
C ALA A 214 -16.44 9.92 0.07
N SER A 215 -15.50 9.81 1.01
CA SER A 215 -14.21 10.50 0.95
C SER A 215 -13.27 10.06 -0.18
N LEU A 216 -13.61 8.97 -0.89
CA LEU A 216 -12.77 8.35 -1.93
C LEU A 216 -13.42 8.38 -3.33
N VAL A 217 -14.62 8.94 -3.47
CA VAL A 217 -15.39 8.88 -4.73
C VAL A 217 -14.73 9.67 -5.87
N ASP A 218 -13.98 10.70 -5.52
CA ASP A 218 -13.28 11.57 -6.45
C ASP A 218 -11.88 11.06 -6.82
N LEU A 219 -11.46 9.89 -6.30
CA LEU A 219 -10.10 9.35 -6.46
C LEU A 219 -9.67 9.27 -7.93
N ARG A 220 -10.55 8.81 -8.83
CA ARG A 220 -10.29 8.78 -10.28
C ARG A 220 -10.16 10.18 -10.87
N ALA A 221 -11.03 11.11 -10.47
CA ALA A 221 -10.99 12.49 -10.93
C ALA A 221 -9.70 13.20 -10.51
N ARG A 222 -9.27 13.02 -9.25
CA ARG A 222 -8.00 13.54 -8.73
C ARG A 222 -6.79 13.03 -9.51
N LEU A 223 -6.77 11.74 -9.84
CA LEU A 223 -5.71 11.16 -10.67
C LEU A 223 -5.69 11.76 -12.09
N ALA A 224 -6.86 12.07 -12.66
CA ALA A 224 -6.97 12.66 -13.99
C ALA A 224 -6.58 14.15 -14.05
N GLN A 225 -6.67 14.88 -12.93
CA GLN A 225 -6.28 16.29 -12.83
C GLN A 225 -4.75 16.51 -12.74
N ARG A 226 -3.97 15.43 -12.71
CA ARG A 226 -2.50 15.53 -12.69
C ARG A 226 -1.99 16.06 -14.03
N ARG A 227 -0.91 16.82 -13.98
CA ARG A 227 -0.19 17.25 -15.17
C ARG A 227 0.69 16.11 -15.68
N LYS A 228 0.57 15.79 -16.97
CA LYS A 228 1.52 14.93 -17.67
C LYS A 228 2.77 15.73 -17.99
N VAL A 229 3.93 15.15 -17.70
CA VAL A 229 5.26 15.73 -17.94
C VAL A 229 5.99 14.85 -18.96
N ALA A 230 6.75 15.47 -19.86
CA ALA A 230 7.54 14.74 -20.85
C ALA A 230 8.73 14.01 -20.17
N PRO A 231 9.19 12.85 -20.68
CA PRO A 231 10.31 12.11 -20.08
C PRO A 231 11.57 12.96 -19.87
N GLU A 232 11.86 13.87 -20.80
CA GLU A 232 13.02 14.77 -20.75
C GLU A 232 12.90 15.77 -19.59
N GLU A 233 11.73 16.38 -19.42
CA GLU A 233 11.43 17.29 -18.30
C GLU A 233 11.48 16.53 -16.96
N PHE A 234 10.94 15.30 -16.91
CA PHE A 234 11.06 14.44 -15.73
C PHE A 234 12.52 14.14 -15.37
N ALA A 235 13.36 13.81 -16.35
CA ALA A 235 14.79 13.54 -16.13
C ALA A 235 15.51 14.78 -15.58
N LEU A 236 15.18 15.99 -16.05
CA LEU A 236 15.70 17.23 -15.51
C LEU A 236 15.26 17.46 -14.05
N ILE A 237 14.00 17.18 -13.72
CA ILE A 237 13.50 17.27 -12.33
C ILE A 237 14.23 16.27 -11.41
N MET A 238 14.49 15.05 -11.88
CA MET A 238 15.26 14.06 -11.13
C MET A 238 16.71 14.49 -10.91
N LYS A 239 17.36 15.06 -11.95
CA LYS A 239 18.71 15.59 -11.83
C LYS A 239 18.77 16.76 -10.84
N LEU A 240 17.84 17.70 -10.90
CA LEU A 240 17.74 18.80 -9.93
C LEU A 240 17.57 18.27 -8.50
N ARG A 241 16.74 17.23 -8.31
CA ARG A 241 16.53 16.60 -6.99
C ARG A 241 17.84 16.02 -6.43
N GLU A 242 18.65 15.39 -7.28
CA GLU A 242 19.95 14.85 -6.91
C GLU A 242 20.95 15.97 -6.54
N GLU A 243 21.06 16.99 -7.39
CA GLU A 243 21.97 18.14 -7.19
C GLU A 243 21.64 18.96 -5.93
N THR A 244 20.36 18.97 -5.52
CA THR A 244 19.87 19.77 -4.39
C THR A 244 19.73 18.98 -3.09
N HIS A 245 20.04 17.68 -3.08
CA HIS A 245 19.77 16.80 -1.93
C HIS A 245 20.38 17.29 -0.60
N HIS A 246 21.59 17.88 -0.66
CA HIS A 246 22.35 18.37 0.50
C HIS A 246 22.50 19.90 0.53
N GLN A 247 21.83 20.64 -0.35
CA GLN A 247 22.06 22.08 -0.45
C GLN A 247 21.45 22.84 0.74
N ALA A 248 22.27 23.73 1.31
CA ALA A 248 21.88 24.71 2.33
C ALA A 248 22.85 25.90 2.27
N PRO A 249 22.37 27.16 2.15
CA PRO A 249 20.98 27.56 1.96
C PRO A 249 20.46 27.19 0.55
N TYR A 250 19.15 26.99 0.42
CA TYR A 250 18.49 26.70 -0.86
C TYR A 250 17.04 27.18 -0.88
N THR A 251 16.60 27.73 -2.01
CA THR A 251 15.20 28.06 -2.29
C THR A 251 14.72 27.21 -3.47
N PRO A 252 13.71 26.34 -3.29
CA PRO A 252 13.18 25.51 -4.37
C PRO A 252 12.69 26.35 -5.56
N VAL A 253 13.04 25.90 -6.78
CA VAL A 253 12.75 26.62 -8.03
C VAL A 253 11.53 26.08 -8.79
N GLY A 254 10.85 25.07 -8.26
CA GLY A 254 9.68 24.46 -8.90
C GLY A 254 8.46 25.38 -8.91
N SER A 255 7.65 25.32 -9.99
CA SER A 255 6.43 26.11 -10.08
C SER A 255 5.40 25.70 -9.02
N LEU A 256 4.81 26.70 -8.36
CA LEU A 256 3.71 26.49 -7.43
C LEU A 256 2.36 26.29 -8.16
N GLU A 257 2.27 26.65 -9.44
CA GLU A 257 1.03 26.54 -10.23
C GLU A 257 0.58 25.09 -10.42
N ASP A 258 1.55 24.16 -10.46
CA ASP A 258 1.31 22.75 -10.68
C ASP A 258 0.79 22.02 -9.43
N LEU A 259 0.97 22.60 -8.24
CA LEU A 259 0.52 22.01 -6.98
C LEU A 259 -1.00 22.09 -6.83
N PHE A 260 -1.59 21.12 -6.16
CA PHE A 260 -3.02 21.15 -5.82
C PHE A 260 -3.29 22.21 -4.73
N PRO A 261 -4.49 22.82 -4.70
CA PRO A 261 -4.89 23.72 -3.62
C PRO A 261 -4.70 23.10 -2.23
N GLY A 262 -4.29 23.91 -1.26
CA GLY A 262 -4.02 23.44 0.11
C GLY A 262 -2.75 22.58 0.28
N THR A 263 -1.94 22.37 -0.76
CA THR A 263 -0.68 21.63 -0.65
C THR A 263 0.35 22.42 0.16
N TRP A 264 0.95 21.77 1.15
CA TRP A 264 2.14 22.27 1.83
C TRP A 264 3.37 22.04 0.94
N TYR A 265 4.24 23.04 0.82
CA TYR A 265 5.45 22.98 0.02
C TYR A 265 6.65 23.56 0.80
N LEU A 266 7.85 23.11 0.43
CA LEU A 266 9.10 23.62 0.98
C LEU A 266 9.36 25.02 0.39
N ALA A 267 9.37 26.05 1.23
CA ALA A 267 9.61 27.43 0.83
C ALA A 267 11.11 27.76 0.81
N SER A 268 11.86 27.29 1.81
CA SER A 268 13.32 27.46 1.85
C SER A 268 13.99 26.47 2.82
N VAL A 269 15.29 26.30 2.61
CA VAL A 269 16.23 25.68 3.53
C VAL A 269 17.28 26.73 3.86
N ASP A 270 17.48 27.04 5.13
CA ASP A 270 18.49 28.03 5.52
C ASP A 270 19.89 27.43 5.68
N SER A 271 20.88 28.26 6.00
CA SER A 271 22.28 27.83 6.18
C SER A 271 22.50 26.85 7.34
N MET A 272 21.53 26.69 8.24
CA MET A 272 21.54 25.72 9.34
C MET A 272 20.68 24.48 9.03
N HIS A 273 20.30 24.29 7.77
CA HIS A 273 19.45 23.19 7.30
C HIS A 273 18.02 23.18 7.89
N ARG A 274 17.56 24.29 8.49
CA ARG A 274 16.18 24.41 8.96
C ARG A 274 15.27 24.59 7.75
N ARG A 275 14.17 23.84 7.72
CA ARG A 275 13.21 23.82 6.60
C ARG A 275 12.00 24.69 6.93
N HIS A 276 11.69 25.65 6.06
CA HIS A 276 10.51 26.49 6.17
C HIS A 276 9.46 26.05 5.16
N TYR A 277 8.22 25.93 5.60
CA TYR A 277 7.11 25.45 4.77
C TYR A 277 6.04 26.52 4.66
N GLN A 278 5.39 26.56 3.51
CA GLN A 278 4.20 27.37 3.26
C GLN A 278 3.11 26.50 2.66
N ARG A 279 1.88 27.00 2.64
CA ARG A 279 0.72 26.27 2.13
C ARG A 279 0.02 27.10 1.06
N LEU A 280 -0.33 26.47 -0.05
CA LEU A 280 -1.19 27.12 -1.02
C LEU A 280 -2.59 27.37 -0.41
N PRO A 281 -3.27 28.46 -0.81
CA PRO A 281 -4.66 28.68 -0.44
C PRO A 281 -5.56 27.48 -0.77
N LEU A 282 -6.61 27.30 0.01
CA LEU A 282 -7.64 26.28 -0.24
C LEU A 282 -8.59 26.67 -1.38
N ALA A 283 -8.74 27.97 -1.65
CA ALA A 283 -9.59 28.50 -2.72
C ALA A 283 -8.86 28.52 -4.07
N THR A 284 -9.59 28.19 -5.13
CA THR A 284 -9.11 27.98 -6.51
C THR A 284 -8.48 29.23 -7.12
N ALA A 285 -7.15 29.33 -7.08
CA ALA A 285 -6.40 30.25 -7.95
C ALA A 285 -5.99 29.60 -9.29
N ASN A 286 -5.89 28.26 -9.36
CA ASN A 286 -5.20 27.56 -10.45
C ASN A 286 -6.10 26.61 -11.28
N GLY A 287 -7.42 26.78 -11.28
CA GLY A 287 -8.35 25.99 -12.11
C GLY A 287 -8.51 24.49 -11.75
N LYS A 288 -7.77 23.99 -10.74
CA LYS A 288 -7.94 22.65 -10.18
C LYS A 288 -8.90 22.70 -8.99
N ALA A 289 -9.96 21.89 -9.00
CA ALA A 289 -10.94 21.86 -7.92
C ALA A 289 -10.27 21.51 -6.57
N PRO A 290 -10.73 22.11 -5.45
CA PRO A 290 -10.26 21.71 -4.13
C PRO A 290 -10.55 20.22 -3.92
N VAL A 291 -9.64 19.50 -3.27
CA VAL A 291 -9.96 18.14 -2.79
C VAL A 291 -11.12 18.29 -1.80
N ALA A 292 -12.27 17.67 -2.11
CA ALA A 292 -13.43 17.66 -1.22
C ALA A 292 -13.00 16.99 0.09
N THR A 293 -12.62 17.79 1.07
CA THR A 293 -12.13 17.31 2.36
C THR A 293 -13.34 17.22 3.25
N THR A 294 -13.85 16.00 3.47
CA THR A 294 -14.79 15.71 4.58
C THR A 294 -14.06 15.60 5.93
N LEU A 295 -12.82 16.09 6.02
CA LEU A 295 -12.20 16.36 7.31
C LEU A 295 -12.96 17.53 7.91
N LYS A 296 -13.88 17.24 8.84
CA LYS A 296 -14.45 18.22 9.76
C LYS A 296 -13.31 19.14 10.19
N GLU A 297 -13.47 20.44 9.93
CA GLU A 297 -12.51 21.46 10.35
C GLU A 297 -12.17 21.22 11.81
N VAL A 298 -10.97 20.71 12.08
CA VAL A 298 -10.43 20.74 13.44
C VAL A 298 -10.12 22.20 13.65
N ASN A 299 -10.99 22.85 14.44
CA ASN A 299 -10.94 24.26 14.76
C ASN A 299 -9.51 24.77 14.91
N ASN A 300 -9.26 25.92 14.29
CA ASN A 300 -8.14 26.79 14.59
C ASN A 300 -8.11 27.08 16.10
N SER A 301 -7.34 26.31 16.85
CA SER A 301 -6.73 26.75 18.08
C SER A 301 -5.23 26.53 17.93
N GLU A 302 -4.53 27.66 17.80
CA GLU A 302 -3.09 27.85 17.87
C GLU A 302 -2.30 26.62 18.34
N VAL A 303 -1.59 25.98 17.41
CA VAL A 303 -0.44 25.15 17.76
C VAL A 303 0.71 26.13 18.00
N THR A 304 0.76 26.72 19.20
CA THR A 304 1.97 27.39 19.67
C THR A 304 2.96 26.32 20.13
N THR A 305 4.00 26.09 19.34
CA THR A 305 5.21 25.46 19.85
C THR A 305 5.95 26.48 20.72
N ASN A 306 6.31 26.02 21.93
CA ASN A 306 7.15 26.66 22.94
C ASN A 306 6.37 27.54 23.93
N GLY A 307 6.08 26.93 25.08
CA GLY A 307 5.70 27.66 26.28
C GLY A 307 6.81 28.62 26.68
N GLN A 308 6.51 29.91 26.55
CA GLN A 308 7.02 30.99 27.38
C GLN A 308 6.05 32.17 27.21
N ALA A 309 5.20 32.37 28.20
CA ALA A 309 4.42 33.59 28.33
C ALA A 309 5.40 34.73 28.64
N ILE A 310 5.49 35.72 27.75
CA ILE A 310 6.06 37.02 28.07
C ILE A 310 4.90 37.86 28.57
N ALA A 311 4.89 38.13 29.87
CA ALA A 311 3.99 39.09 30.47
C ALA A 311 4.34 40.49 29.94
N HIS A 312 3.34 41.21 29.43
CA HIS A 312 3.42 42.64 29.24
C HIS A 312 3.32 43.31 30.61
N GLU A 313 4.39 44.01 31.02
CA GLU A 313 4.31 45.10 31.98
C GLU A 313 4.60 46.42 31.27
N THR A 314 3.69 47.36 31.53
CA THR A 314 3.55 48.76 31.09
C THR A 314 3.18 49.03 29.63
#